data_AF-A0A0X3VSD0-F1
#
_entry.id   AF-A0A0X3VSD0-F1
#
_cell.length_a   1.000
_cell.length_b   1.000
_cell.length_c   1.000
_cell.angle_alpha   90.00
_cell.angle_beta   90.00
_cell.angle_gamma   90.00
#
_symmetry.space_group_name_H-M   'P 1'
#
loop_
_entity.id
_entity.type
_entity.pdbx_description
1 polymer ?
#
loop_
_entity_poly.entity_id
_entity_poly.type
_entity_poly.pdbx_seq_one_letter_code
_entity_poly.pdbx_strand_id
1 'polypeptide(L)'
;MSLPHAILTALLEKPSSGLELTRRFDKSIGYFWSATHQQIYRELGRLEREGAIRALPSQGATRGQKKEYEVLPAGRAELARWTAEPQDPKPLRDTLLLRLRAAAVVDAEGIQEELRRHLALHRRQLAEYEEIERRDFPPEKDAVEDRLRHVVLRAGIDLETFWTRWLTRAIEELGETTGAG
;
A
#
# COMPACT_ATOMS: atom_id res chain seq x y z
N MET A 1 7.32 10.04 4.04
CA MET A 1 6.77 8.69 4.32
C MET A 1 7.74 7.68 3.74
N SER A 2 7.93 6.54 4.40
CA SER A 2 9.24 5.93 4.47
C SER A 2 9.24 4.47 4.00
N LEU A 3 9.47 4.31 2.70
CA LEU A 3 9.83 3.04 2.07
C LEU A 3 10.90 2.24 2.84
N PRO A 4 11.93 2.85 3.47
CA PRO A 4 12.89 2.06 4.22
C PRO A 4 12.27 1.29 5.39
N HIS A 5 11.28 1.86 6.10
CA HIS A 5 10.60 1.13 7.18
C HIS A 5 9.77 -0.04 6.64
N ALA A 6 9.10 0.13 5.51
CA ALA A 6 8.37 -0.98 4.86
C ALA A 6 9.32 -2.12 4.45
N ILE A 7 10.50 -1.80 3.92
CA ILE A 7 11.53 -2.79 3.55
C ILE A 7 12.09 -3.50 4.79
N LEU A 8 12.41 -2.75 5.86
CA LEU A 8 12.90 -3.32 7.12
C LEU A 8 11.87 -4.28 7.73
N THR A 9 10.61 -3.87 7.81
CA THR A 9 9.51 -4.75 8.28
C THR A 9 9.43 -6.01 7.43
N ALA A 10 9.43 -5.90 6.09
CA ALA A 10 9.35 -7.04 5.20
C ALA A 10 10.49 -8.05 5.40
N LEU A 11 11.72 -7.55 5.55
CA LEU A 11 12.91 -8.38 5.77
C LEU A 11 12.91 -9.03 7.17
N LEU A 12 12.35 -8.36 8.18
CA LEU A 12 12.23 -8.91 9.53
C LEU A 12 11.19 -10.03 9.62
N GLU A 13 10.06 -9.89 8.91
CA GLU A 13 9.05 -10.95 8.81
C GLU A 13 9.61 -12.20 8.12
N LYS A 14 10.41 -11.99 7.08
CA LYS A 14 11.05 -13.06 6.33
C LYS A 14 12.27 -12.52 5.57
N PRO A 15 13.49 -13.00 5.88
CA PRO A 15 14.66 -12.74 5.06
C PRO A 15 14.37 -13.09 3.60
N SER A 16 14.79 -12.24 2.68
CA SER A 16 14.39 -12.35 1.27
C SER A 16 15.41 -11.68 0.38
N SER A 17 15.49 -12.15 -0.86
CA SER A 17 16.22 -11.43 -1.90
C SER A 17 15.47 -10.19 -2.37
N GLY A 18 16.17 -9.28 -3.05
CA GLY A 18 15.53 -8.09 -3.64
C GLY A 18 14.34 -8.44 -4.55
N LEU A 19 14.48 -9.49 -5.36
CA LEU A 19 13.40 -9.97 -6.25
C LEU A 19 12.23 -10.61 -5.48
N GLU A 20 12.49 -11.31 -4.39
CA GLU A 20 11.41 -11.80 -3.53
C GLU A 20 10.73 -10.67 -2.79
N LEU A 21 11.48 -9.64 -2.38
CA LEU A 21 10.91 -8.44 -1.79
C LEU A 21 9.95 -7.77 -2.76
N THR A 22 10.37 -7.51 -4.01
CA THR A 22 9.49 -6.87 -5.00
C THR A 22 8.21 -7.69 -5.20
N ARG A 23 8.31 -9.02 -5.31
CA ARG A 23 7.13 -9.90 -5.41
C ARG A 23 6.22 -9.87 -4.18
N ARG A 24 6.77 -9.68 -2.98
CA ARG A 24 5.99 -9.53 -1.73
C ARG A 24 5.34 -8.15 -1.64
N PHE A 25 6.01 -7.10 -2.11
CA PHE A 25 5.38 -5.79 -2.29
C PHE A 25 4.24 -5.85 -3.31
N ASP A 26 4.39 -6.61 -4.39
CA ASP A 26 3.31 -6.75 -5.37
C ASP A 26 2.10 -7.58 -4.86
N LYS A 27 2.26 -8.39 -3.80
CA LYS A 27 1.25 -9.38 -3.34
C LYS A 27 0.68 -9.21 -1.93
N SER A 28 1.40 -8.60 -1.00
CA SER A 28 0.98 -8.55 0.41
C SER A 28 1.23 -7.20 1.09
N ILE A 29 2.30 -6.49 0.70
CA ILE A 29 2.65 -5.18 1.28
C ILE A 29 2.10 -4.03 0.42
N GLY A 30 1.82 -4.28 -0.87
CA GLY A 30 1.38 -3.29 -1.86
C GLY A 30 0.01 -2.67 -1.58
N TYR A 31 -0.80 -3.32 -0.75
CA TYR A 31 -2.14 -2.85 -0.38
C TYR A 31 -2.11 -1.55 0.43
N PHE A 32 -1.01 -1.28 1.15
CA PHE A 32 -0.84 -0.08 1.98
C PHE A 32 0.40 0.72 1.61
N TRP A 33 1.33 0.12 0.87
CA TRP A 33 2.56 0.76 0.47
C TRP A 33 3.00 0.29 -0.93
N SER A 34 2.75 1.13 -1.94
CA SER A 34 3.24 0.88 -3.29
C SER A 34 4.66 1.45 -3.45
N ALA A 35 5.54 0.63 -4.02
CA ALA A 35 6.87 1.04 -4.40
C ALA A 35 7.28 0.31 -5.68
N THR A 36 7.85 1.05 -6.63
CA THR A 36 8.34 0.44 -7.86
C THR A 36 9.54 -0.46 -7.54
N HIS A 37 9.79 -1.46 -8.37
CA HIS A 37 10.96 -2.33 -8.20
C HIS A 37 12.25 -1.51 -8.11
N GLN A 38 12.38 -0.47 -8.95
CA GLN A 38 13.52 0.45 -8.92
C GLN A 38 13.66 1.20 -7.59
N GLN A 39 12.54 1.67 -7.00
CA GLN A 39 12.57 2.30 -5.68
C GLN A 39 13.03 1.31 -4.61
N ILE A 40 12.56 0.07 -4.65
CA ILE A 40 12.94 -0.98 -3.69
C ILE A 40 14.44 -1.28 -3.78
N TYR A 41 14.98 -1.51 -4.97
CA TYR A 41 16.42 -1.78 -5.15
C TYR A 41 17.30 -0.60 -4.72
N ARG A 42 16.89 0.63 -5.04
CA ARG A 42 17.60 1.84 -4.62
C ARG A 42 17.65 1.95 -3.09
N GLU A 43 16.53 1.66 -2.44
CA GLU A 43 16.43 1.78 -0.99
C GLU A 43 17.15 0.63 -0.26
N LEU A 44 17.13 -0.59 -0.81
CA LEU A 44 17.97 -1.70 -0.31
C LEU A 44 19.46 -1.31 -0.31
N GLY A 45 19.96 -0.76 -1.41
CA GLY A 45 21.34 -0.31 -1.48
C GLY A 45 21.66 0.83 -0.50
N ARG A 46 20.68 1.68 -0.19
CA ARG A 46 20.83 2.73 0.83
C ARG A 46 20.90 2.14 2.24
N LEU A 47 19.96 1.27 2.60
CA LEU A 47 19.93 0.61 3.91
C LEU A 47 21.20 -0.23 4.16
N GLU A 48 21.76 -0.85 3.12
CA GLU A 48 23.02 -1.59 3.21
C GLU A 48 24.20 -0.63 3.50
N ARG A 49 24.29 0.50 2.81
CA ARG A 49 25.32 1.52 3.07
C ARG A 49 25.20 2.15 4.46
N GLU A 50 23.98 2.29 4.97
CA GLU A 50 23.71 2.81 6.32
C GLU A 50 23.92 1.76 7.42
N GLY A 51 24.27 0.52 7.08
CA GLY A 51 24.47 -0.56 8.06
C GLY A 51 23.18 -1.04 8.72
N ALA A 52 22.02 -0.72 8.15
CA ALA A 52 20.72 -1.18 8.63
C ALA A 52 20.42 -2.62 8.20
N ILE A 53 20.99 -3.06 7.08
CA ILE A 53 20.89 -4.43 6.54
C ILE A 53 22.27 -4.90 6.05
N ARG A 54 22.42 -6.20 5.83
CA ARG A 54 23.55 -6.76 5.05
C ARG A 54 23.09 -7.84 4.09
N ALA A 55 23.80 -7.99 2.97
CA ALA A 55 23.65 -9.16 2.11
C ALA A 55 24.24 -10.41 2.78
N LEU A 56 23.51 -11.53 2.72
CA LEU A 56 23.96 -12.82 3.18
C LEU A 56 24.92 -13.46 2.15
N PRO A 57 25.97 -14.18 2.59
CA PRO A 57 26.82 -14.95 1.69
C PRO A 57 26.01 -16.04 0.97
N SER A 58 26.10 -16.09 -0.36
CA SER A 58 25.47 -17.16 -1.15
C SER A 58 26.16 -18.49 -0.86
N GLN A 59 25.43 -19.51 -0.42
CA GLN A 59 25.98 -20.87 -0.32
C GLN A 59 26.17 -21.44 -1.73
N GLY A 60 27.42 -21.47 -2.20
CA GLY A 60 27.80 -22.04 -3.50
C GLY A 60 27.75 -21.01 -4.65
N ALA A 61 28.90 -20.41 -4.93
CA ALA A 61 29.05 -19.40 -5.97
C ALA A 61 28.80 -19.96 -7.37
N THR A 62 27.62 -19.65 -7.95
CA THR A 62 27.41 -19.61 -9.40
C THR A 62 26.89 -18.23 -9.79
N ARG A 63 27.33 -17.74 -10.94
CA ARG A 63 27.02 -16.41 -11.47
C ARG A 63 25.51 -16.27 -11.65
N GLY A 64 24.86 -15.42 -10.83
CA GLY A 64 23.43 -15.11 -10.94
C GLY A 64 22.55 -15.48 -9.74
N GLN A 65 23.11 -16.00 -8.63
CA GLN A 65 22.30 -16.24 -7.44
C GLN A 65 21.85 -14.96 -6.73
N LYS A 66 20.65 -15.04 -6.16
CA LYS A 66 19.93 -13.97 -5.49
C LYS A 66 20.65 -13.56 -4.21
N LYS A 67 20.96 -12.27 -4.06
CA LYS A 67 21.42 -11.71 -2.78
C LYS A 67 20.24 -11.65 -1.82
N GLU A 68 20.23 -12.50 -0.80
CA GLU A 68 19.32 -12.37 0.34
C GLU A 68 19.84 -11.30 1.28
N TYR A 69 18.92 -10.58 1.93
CA TYR A 69 19.26 -9.55 2.91
C TYR A 69 18.75 -9.96 4.29
N GLU A 70 19.53 -9.63 5.31
CA GLU A 70 19.11 -9.68 6.70
C GLU A 70 19.18 -8.29 7.36
N VAL A 71 18.29 -8.04 8.32
CA VAL A 71 18.23 -6.79 9.06
C VAL A 71 19.19 -6.84 10.26
N LEU A 72 20.05 -5.82 10.34
CA LEU A 72 21.03 -5.65 11.41
C LEU A 72 20.41 -4.98 12.66
N PRO A 73 21.10 -5.00 13.81
CA PRO A 73 20.61 -4.34 15.03
C PRO A 73 20.24 -2.87 14.82
N ALA A 74 20.99 -2.13 14.00
CA ALA A 74 20.69 -0.74 13.66
C ALA A 74 19.34 -0.60 12.93
N GLY A 75 19.02 -1.50 11.99
CA GLY A 75 17.73 -1.49 11.29
C GLY A 75 16.55 -1.82 12.21
N ARG A 76 16.74 -2.72 13.18
CA ARG A 76 15.73 -3.02 14.21
C ARG A 76 15.48 -1.82 15.14
N ALA A 77 16.55 -1.16 15.57
CA ALA A 77 16.46 0.03 16.42
C ALA A 77 15.76 1.18 15.69
N GLU A 78 16.07 1.40 14.41
CA GLU A 78 15.39 2.41 13.59
C GLU A 78 13.90 2.13 13.43
N LEU A 79 13.52 0.88 13.20
CA LEU A 79 12.11 0.52 13.09
C LEU A 79 11.36 0.73 14.42
N ALA A 80 11.97 0.33 15.54
CA ALA A 80 11.39 0.53 16.87
C ALA A 80 11.26 2.02 17.24
N ARG A 81 12.25 2.84 16.87
CA ARG A 81 12.19 4.30 17.03
C ARG A 81 11.03 4.88 16.21
N TRP A 82 10.90 4.46 14.95
CA TRP A 82 9.88 4.97 14.05
C TRP A 82 8.46 4.59 14.48
N THR A 83 8.23 3.36 14.95
CA THR A 83 6.90 2.93 15.43
C THR A 83 6.47 3.61 16.72
N ALA A 84 7.41 4.14 17.51
CA ALA A 84 7.15 4.90 18.73
C ALA A 84 6.98 6.41 18.49
N GLU A 85 7.27 6.90 17.28
CA GLU A 85 7.24 8.33 16.96
C GLU A 85 5.78 8.80 16.78
N PRO A 86 5.32 9.82 17.54
CA PRO A 86 4.00 10.40 17.33
C PRO A 86 3.88 10.97 15.91
N GLN A 87 2.73 10.77 15.28
CA GLN A 87 2.44 11.31 13.95
C GLN A 87 1.05 11.93 13.95
N ASP A 88 0.95 13.16 13.44
CA ASP A 88 -0.34 13.80 13.21
C ASP A 88 -1.06 13.15 12.02
N PRO A 89 -2.42 13.10 12.05
CA PRO A 89 -3.20 12.72 10.89
C PRO A 89 -2.84 13.60 9.69
N LYS A 90 -2.64 12.96 8.54
CA LYS A 90 -2.36 13.71 7.31
C LYS A 90 -3.66 14.23 6.71
N PRO A 91 -3.69 15.48 6.23
CA PRO A 91 -4.80 15.95 5.42
C PRO A 91 -4.98 15.05 4.20
N LEU A 92 -6.23 14.70 3.88
CA LEU A 92 -6.56 14.01 2.64
C LEU A 92 -6.25 14.94 1.46
N ARG A 93 -5.26 14.56 0.64
CA ARG A 93 -4.89 15.26 -0.59
C ARG A 93 -5.21 14.36 -1.77
N ASP A 94 -6.42 14.50 -2.28
CA ASP A 94 -6.93 13.68 -3.38
C ASP A 94 -7.15 14.52 -4.65
N THR A 95 -6.55 14.07 -5.76
CA THR A 95 -6.60 14.77 -7.05
C THR A 95 -8.00 14.75 -7.66
N LEU A 96 -8.78 13.68 -7.47
CA LEU A 96 -10.14 13.59 -7.99
C LEU A 96 -11.03 14.64 -7.33
N LEU A 97 -10.94 14.79 -6.01
CA LEU A 97 -11.68 15.83 -5.27
C LEU A 97 -11.32 17.25 -5.74
N LEU A 98 -10.04 17.51 -5.99
CA LEU A 98 -9.61 18.80 -6.54
C LEU A 98 -10.12 19.02 -7.97
N ARG A 99 -10.12 17.98 -8.81
CA ARG A 99 -10.65 18.05 -10.19
C ARG A 99 -12.15 18.32 -10.20
N LEU A 100 -12.92 17.71 -9.31
CA LEU A 100 -14.35 18.02 -9.13
C LEU A 100 -14.58 19.49 -8.78
N ARG A 101 -13.78 20.03 -7.84
CA ARG A 101 -13.84 21.46 -7.50
C ARG A 101 -13.49 22.36 -8.69
N ALA A 102 -12.49 21.98 -9.48
CA ALA A 102 -12.10 22.74 -10.67
C ALA A 102 -13.17 22.68 -11.76
N ALA A 103 -13.78 21.52 -11.98
CA ALA A 103 -14.85 21.30 -12.96
C ALA A 103 -16.06 22.23 -12.71
N ALA A 104 -16.37 22.51 -11.44
CA ALA A 104 -17.42 23.47 -11.07
C ALA A 104 -17.15 24.92 -11.52
N VAL A 105 -15.92 25.25 -11.92
CA VAL A 105 -15.51 26.59 -12.37
C VAL A 105 -15.27 26.64 -13.87
N VAL A 106 -14.68 25.59 -14.46
CA VAL A 106 -14.20 25.63 -15.85
C VAL A 106 -15.14 24.95 -16.86
N ASP A 107 -15.77 23.84 -16.46
CA ASP A 107 -16.80 23.03 -17.13
C ASP A 107 -16.76 21.60 -16.55
N ALA A 108 -17.91 20.92 -16.54
CA ALA A 108 -18.08 19.57 -16.00
C ALA A 108 -17.98 18.45 -17.06
N GLU A 109 -17.68 18.77 -18.32
CA GLU A 109 -17.55 17.77 -19.37
C GLU A 109 -16.55 16.65 -18.98
N GLY A 110 -16.98 15.39 -19.15
CA GLY A 110 -16.17 14.21 -18.84
C GLY A 110 -16.01 13.86 -17.36
N ILE A 111 -16.43 14.71 -16.40
CA ILE A 111 -16.24 14.41 -14.97
C ILE A 111 -17.01 13.17 -14.53
N GLN A 112 -18.23 12.99 -15.03
CA GLN A 112 -19.06 11.82 -14.70
C GLN A 112 -18.41 10.51 -15.17
N GLU A 113 -17.79 10.51 -16.35
CA GLU A 113 -17.10 9.33 -16.87
C GLU A 113 -15.87 9.00 -16.02
N GLU A 114 -15.14 10.03 -15.59
CA GLU A 114 -14.02 9.86 -14.68
C GLU A 114 -14.46 9.29 -13.32
N LEU A 115 -15.60 9.75 -12.77
CA LEU A 115 -16.17 9.19 -11.54
C LEU A 115 -16.55 7.71 -11.70
N ARG A 116 -17.17 7.34 -12.82
CA ARG A 116 -17.52 5.94 -13.13
C ARG A 116 -16.25 5.08 -13.26
N ARG A 117 -15.20 5.59 -13.91
CA ARG A 117 -13.90 4.92 -14.02
C ARG A 117 -13.30 4.68 -12.63
N HIS A 118 -13.28 5.71 -11.77
CA HIS A 118 -12.81 5.57 -10.39
C HIS A 118 -13.64 4.56 -9.60
N LEU A 119 -14.97 4.60 -9.72
CA LEU A 119 -15.87 3.67 -9.04
C LEU A 119 -15.57 2.22 -9.43
N ALA A 120 -15.34 1.96 -10.71
CA ALA A 120 -14.96 0.63 -11.19
C ALA A 120 -13.61 0.17 -10.63
N LEU A 121 -12.63 1.06 -10.51
CA LEU A 121 -11.31 0.74 -9.93
C LEU A 121 -11.41 0.43 -8.43
N HIS A 122 -12.09 1.28 -7.65
CA HIS A 122 -12.29 1.06 -6.22
C HIS A 122 -13.10 -0.21 -5.93
N ARG A 123 -14.13 -0.52 -6.73
CA ARG A 123 -14.88 -1.79 -6.61
C ARG A 123 -14.00 -3.02 -6.86
N ARG A 124 -13.11 -2.97 -7.86
CA ARG A 124 -12.16 -4.05 -8.12
C ARG A 124 -11.20 -4.24 -6.95
N GLN A 125 -10.68 -3.14 -6.40
CA GLN A 125 -9.76 -3.20 -5.27
C GLN A 125 -10.44 -3.73 -4.00
N LEU A 126 -11.66 -3.28 -3.72
CA LEU A 126 -12.47 -3.77 -2.60
C LEU A 126 -12.68 -5.28 -2.69
N ALA A 127 -13.10 -5.78 -3.86
CA ALA A 127 -13.31 -7.21 -4.07
C ALA A 127 -12.02 -8.03 -3.86
N GLU A 128 -10.86 -7.49 -4.25
CA GLU A 128 -9.57 -8.12 -3.97
C GLU A 128 -9.28 -8.18 -2.47
N TYR A 129 -9.51 -7.09 -1.72
CA TYR A 129 -9.31 -7.06 -0.26
C TYR A 129 -10.22 -8.02 0.50
N GLU A 130 -11.49 -8.09 0.11
CA GLU A 130 -12.46 -9.02 0.70
C GLU A 130 -12.08 -10.48 0.43
N GLU A 131 -11.54 -10.80 -0.75
CA GLU A 131 -11.04 -12.14 -1.05
C GLU A 131 -9.81 -12.50 -0.22
N ILE A 132 -8.89 -11.55 -0.03
CA ILE A 132 -7.73 -11.74 0.85
C ILE A 132 -8.17 -11.95 2.30
N GLU A 133 -9.15 -11.18 2.77
CA GLU A 133 -9.68 -11.33 4.12
C GLU A 133 -10.20 -12.74 4.35
N ARG A 134 -11.04 -13.24 3.44
CA ARG A 134 -11.59 -14.61 3.50
C ARG A 134 -10.49 -15.68 3.46
N ARG A 135 -9.48 -15.51 2.61
CA ARG A 135 -8.42 -16.51 2.39
C ARG A 135 -7.39 -16.53 3.52
N ASP A 136 -6.93 -15.37 3.94
CA ASP A 136 -5.72 -15.23 4.75
C ASP A 136 -6.00 -15.01 6.23
N PHE A 137 -7.21 -14.58 6.60
CA PHE A 137 -7.62 -14.27 7.98
C PHE A 137 -8.88 -15.06 8.42
N PRO A 138 -8.85 -16.40 8.35
CA PRO A 138 -9.94 -17.21 8.87
C PRO A 138 -9.98 -17.14 10.43
N PRO A 139 -11.14 -17.40 11.07
CA PRO A 139 -11.31 -17.23 12.52
C PRO A 139 -10.32 -17.97 13.41
N GLU A 140 -9.71 -19.04 12.90
CA GLU A 140 -8.73 -19.87 13.60
C GLU A 140 -7.34 -19.21 13.76
N LYS A 141 -7.06 -18.12 13.02
CA LYS A 141 -5.81 -17.35 13.15
C LYS A 141 -5.96 -16.18 14.12
N ASP A 142 -5.61 -16.41 15.38
CA ASP A 142 -5.79 -15.43 16.46
C ASP A 142 -4.48 -15.04 17.19
N ALA A 143 -3.33 -15.19 16.55
CA ALA A 143 -2.09 -14.64 17.08
C ALA A 143 -2.12 -13.09 17.06
N VAL A 144 -1.37 -12.42 17.94
CA VAL A 144 -1.30 -10.95 17.99
C VAL A 144 -0.85 -10.39 16.64
N GLU A 145 0.12 -11.03 16.00
CA GLU A 145 0.67 -10.65 14.69
C GLU A 145 -0.38 -10.79 13.58
N ASP A 146 -1.22 -11.83 13.62
CA ASP A 146 -2.32 -12.01 12.69
C ASP A 146 -3.38 -10.92 12.86
N ARG A 147 -3.75 -10.61 14.11
CA ARG A 147 -4.67 -9.51 14.40
C ARG A 147 -4.14 -8.16 13.94
N LEU A 148 -2.85 -7.87 14.13
CA LEU A 148 -2.22 -6.63 13.67
C LEU A 148 -2.26 -6.51 12.14
N ARG A 149 -1.93 -7.61 11.43
CA ARG A 149 -2.03 -7.66 9.96
C ARG A 149 -3.48 -7.51 9.47
N HIS A 150 -4.44 -8.12 10.19
CA HIS A 150 -5.86 -8.03 9.84
C HIS A 150 -6.42 -6.62 10.06
N VAL A 151 -6.04 -5.93 11.15
CA VAL A 151 -6.39 -4.52 11.38
C VAL A 151 -5.94 -3.65 10.21
N VAL A 152 -4.74 -3.89 9.69
CA VAL A 152 -4.23 -3.18 8.52
C VAL A 152 -5.10 -3.47 7.29
N LEU A 153 -5.37 -4.75 6.95
CA LEU A 153 -6.24 -5.11 5.82
C LEU A 153 -7.63 -4.46 5.92
N ARG A 154 -8.26 -4.50 7.10
CA ARG A 154 -9.57 -3.90 7.36
C ARG A 154 -9.59 -2.39 7.12
N ALA A 155 -8.53 -1.67 7.48
CA ALA A 155 -8.43 -0.25 7.16
C ALA A 155 -8.47 0.00 5.63
N GLY A 156 -7.91 -0.91 4.83
CA GLY A 156 -8.02 -0.89 3.37
C GLY A 156 -9.45 -1.13 2.89
N ILE A 157 -10.11 -2.16 3.42
CA ILE A 157 -11.53 -2.46 3.11
C ILE A 157 -12.43 -1.28 3.46
N ASP A 158 -12.24 -0.67 4.63
CA ASP A 158 -13.02 0.47 5.09
C ASP A 158 -12.84 1.69 4.19
N LEU A 159 -11.60 1.95 3.75
CA LEU A 159 -11.28 3.04 2.82
C LEU A 159 -11.89 2.83 1.43
N GLU A 160 -11.78 1.62 0.87
CA GLU A 160 -12.38 1.29 -0.43
C GLU A 160 -13.92 1.29 -0.35
N THR A 161 -14.48 0.85 0.77
CA THR A 161 -15.92 0.95 1.06
C THR A 161 -16.37 2.41 1.11
N PHE A 162 -15.59 3.30 1.74
CA PHE A 162 -15.87 4.73 1.72
C PHE A 162 -15.90 5.28 0.29
N TRP A 163 -14.86 5.01 -0.52
CA TRP A 163 -14.77 5.52 -1.88
C TRP A 163 -15.89 5.01 -2.78
N THR A 164 -16.19 3.71 -2.75
CA THR A 164 -17.27 3.13 -3.54
C THR A 164 -18.62 3.74 -3.18
N ARG A 165 -18.93 3.93 -1.90
CA ARG A 165 -20.18 4.55 -1.43
C ARG A 165 -20.26 6.02 -1.79
N TRP A 166 -19.17 6.77 -1.63
CA TRP A 166 -19.14 8.19 -1.96
C TRP A 166 -19.26 8.43 -3.47
N LEU A 167 -18.49 7.70 -4.30
CA LEU A 167 -18.56 7.80 -5.75
C LEU A 167 -19.93 7.43 -6.31
N THR A 168 -20.57 6.38 -5.76
CA THR A 168 -21.93 6.00 -6.16
C THR A 168 -22.90 7.17 -5.92
N ARG A 169 -22.90 7.77 -4.73
CA ARG A 169 -23.75 8.93 -4.42
C ARG A 169 -23.43 10.14 -5.29
N ALA A 170 -22.15 10.44 -5.51
CA ALA A 170 -21.73 11.58 -6.32
C ALA A 170 -22.18 11.43 -7.80
N ILE A 171 -22.16 10.22 -8.34
CA ILE A 171 -22.65 9.94 -9.70
C ILE A 171 -24.18 10.11 -9.78
N GLU A 172 -24.92 9.66 -8.76
CA GLU A 172 -26.37 9.83 -8.66
C GLU A 172 -26.74 11.32 -8.60
N GLU A 173 -26.15 12.08 -7.67
CA GLU A 173 -26.39 13.53 -7.49
C GLU A 173 -26.10 14.33 -8.78
N LEU A 174 -25.00 14.03 -9.47
CA LEU A 174 -24.65 14.71 -10.72
C LEU A 174 -25.50 14.24 -11.91
N GLY A 175 -26.07 13.04 -11.86
CA GLY A 175 -26.94 12.48 -12.91
C GLY A 175 -28.36 13.06 -12.90
N GLU A 176 -28.88 13.39 -11.72
CA GLU A 176 -30.21 13.99 -11.56
C GLU A 176 -30.28 15.45 -12.05
N THR A 177 -29.15 16.16 -12.07
CA THR A 177 -29.10 17.59 -12.37
C THR A 177 -29.22 17.91 -13.87
N THR A 178 -28.92 16.96 -14.77
CA THR A 178 -28.96 17.17 -16.23
C THR A 178 -30.38 17.17 -16.84
N GLY A 179 -31.42 16.98 -16.01
CA GLY A 179 -32.83 16.96 -16.44
C GLY A 179 -33.58 18.29 -16.36
N ALA A 180 -32.94 19.38 -15.95
CA ALA A 180 -33.55 20.71 -15.84
C ALA A 180 -32.85 21.72 -16.76
N GLY A 181 -33.18 21.67 -18.05
CA GLY A 181 -32.75 22.63 -19.06
C GLY A 181 -33.80 22.76 -20.16
#